data_AF-A0AAC9J9H8-F1
#
_entry.id   AF-A0AAC9J9H8-F1
#
_cell.length_a   1.000
_cell.length_b   1.000
_cell.length_c   1.000
_cell.angle_alpha   90.00
_cell.angle_beta   90.00
_cell.angle_gamma   90.00
#
_symmetry.space_group_name_H-M   'P 1'
#
loop_
_entity.id
_entity.type
_entity.pdbx_description
1 polymer ?
#
loop_
_entity_poly.entity_id
_entity_poly.type
_entity_poly.pdbx_seq_one_letter_code
_entity_poly.pdbx_strand_id
1 'polypeptide(L)'
;MEKEFSLPSKENGETSFNDEDAKVNTSINIPNNIYFVVQNNKSKKQLDGLSWDKAFNSIQQAIDTAAKSGGGQIWVAKGTYYPSIDKKIPKGVKL
;
A
#
# COMPACT_ATOMS: atom_id res chain seq x y z
N MET A 1 -6.14 -0.47 -24.99
CA MET A 1 -6.45 -1.87 -24.61
C MET A 1 -5.95 -2.02 -23.17
N GLU A 2 -6.81 -1.67 -22.22
CA GLU A 2 -6.46 -1.69 -20.80
C GLU A 2 -6.45 -3.15 -20.36
N LYS A 3 -5.28 -3.65 -19.94
CA LYS A 3 -5.17 -5.02 -19.45
C LYS A 3 -5.84 -5.07 -18.09
N GLU A 4 -7.07 -5.59 -18.06
CA GLU A 4 -7.77 -6.04 -16.86
C GLU A 4 -6.89 -7.07 -16.14
N PHE A 5 -6.11 -6.63 -15.15
CA PHE A 5 -5.47 -7.55 -14.21
C PHE A 5 -6.57 -7.99 -13.24
N SER A 6 -7.07 -9.22 -13.40
CA SER A 6 -8.16 -9.75 -12.55
C SER A 6 -7.83 -9.54 -11.07
N LEU A 7 -8.75 -8.89 -10.36
CA LEU A 7 -8.61 -8.61 -8.94
C LEU A 7 -8.62 -9.92 -8.14
N PRO A 8 -7.66 -10.17 -7.23
CA PRO A 8 -7.85 -11.20 -6.22
C PRO A 8 -9.00 -10.79 -5.31
N SER A 9 -9.98 -11.68 -5.14
CA SER A 9 -11.07 -11.48 -4.19
C SER A 9 -10.49 -11.32 -2.78
N LYS A 10 -11.01 -10.38 -2.00
CA LYS A 10 -10.65 -10.18 -0.59
C LYS A 10 -10.91 -11.46 0.19
N GLU A 11 -9.90 -12.31 0.34
CA GLU A 11 -9.87 -13.31 1.38
C GLU A 11 -9.50 -12.57 2.67
N ASN A 12 -10.43 -12.54 3.60
CA ASN A 12 -10.26 -12.11 4.98
C ASN A 12 -9.10 -12.90 5.62
N GLY A 13 -7.89 -12.34 5.49
CA GLY A 13 -6.61 -12.98 5.79
C GLY A 13 -6.36 -13.19 7.28
N GLU A 14 -7.11 -14.09 7.90
CA GLU A 14 -6.68 -14.70 9.15
C GLU A 14 -5.54 -15.69 8.85
N THR A 15 -4.29 -15.23 8.98
CA THR A 15 -3.13 -16.14 8.99
C THR A 15 -2.86 -16.57 10.41
N SER A 16 -3.41 -17.72 10.82
CA SER A 16 -3.04 -18.38 12.07
C SER A 16 -1.73 -19.14 11.88
N PHE A 17 -0.66 -18.70 12.55
CA PHE A 17 0.58 -19.46 12.66
C PHE A 17 0.48 -20.34 13.92
N ASN A 18 0.30 -21.65 13.73
CA ASN A 18 0.36 -22.60 14.83
C ASN A 18 1.80 -23.10 14.94
N ASP A 19 2.53 -22.62 15.94
CA ASP A 19 3.83 -23.15 16.33
C ASP A 19 3.62 -23.98 17.61
N GLU A 20 3.83 -25.29 17.51
CA GLU A 20 3.59 -26.27 18.58
C GLU A 20 4.51 -26.09 19.80
N ASP A 21 5.62 -25.34 19.63
CA ASP A 21 6.56 -25.00 20.70
C ASP A 21 6.38 -23.57 21.24
N ALA A 22 5.62 -22.71 20.55
CA ALA A 22 5.33 -21.36 21.01
C ALA A 22 4.23 -21.36 22.08
N LYS A 23 4.55 -20.97 23.31
CA LYS A 23 3.57 -20.82 24.43
C LYS A 23 2.47 -19.76 24.20
N VAL A 24 2.34 -19.20 23.00
CA VAL A 24 1.26 -18.28 22.66
C VAL A 24 0.76 -18.58 21.24
N ASN A 25 -0.48 -19.04 21.14
CA ASN A 25 -1.23 -19.10 19.88
C ASN A 25 -1.60 -17.65 19.51
N THR A 26 -0.66 -16.91 18.91
CA THR A 26 -0.96 -15.54 18.48
C THR A 26 -1.64 -15.61 17.12
N SER A 27 -2.96 -15.45 17.09
CA SER A 27 -3.66 -15.06 15.87
C SER A 27 -3.17 -13.66 15.49
N ILE A 28 -2.14 -13.59 14.65
CA ILE A 28 -1.70 -12.31 14.08
C ILE A 28 -2.74 -11.96 13.00
N ASN A 29 -3.68 -11.08 13.35
CA ASN A 29 -4.55 -10.47 12.37
C ASN A 29 -3.74 -9.48 11.54
N ILE A 30 -3.13 -9.96 10.45
CA ILE A 30 -2.55 -9.08 9.44
C ILE A 30 -3.70 -8.72 8.51
N PRO A 31 -4.23 -7.48 8.57
CA PRO A 31 -5.31 -7.12 7.68
C PRO A 31 -4.81 -7.25 6.23
N ASN A 32 -5.53 -8.03 5.43
CA ASN A 32 -5.23 -8.26 4.02
C ASN A 32 -5.64 -7.03 3.18
N ASN A 33 -5.09 -5.86 3.53
CA ASN A 33 -5.33 -4.62 2.84
C ASN A 33 -4.48 -4.57 1.58
N ILE A 34 -5.11 -4.31 0.44
CA ILE A 34 -4.43 -4.09 -0.83
C ILE A 34 -4.60 -2.62 -1.20
N TYR A 35 -3.47 -1.94 -1.41
CA TYR A 35 -3.43 -0.56 -1.89
C TYR A 35 -2.88 -0.48 -3.31
N PHE A 36 -3.58 0.23 -4.18
CA PHE A 36 -3.25 0.38 -5.60
C PHE A 36 -2.52 1.69 -5.87
N VAL A 37 -1.54 1.64 -6.78
CA VAL A 37 -0.72 2.79 -7.18
C VAL A 37 -0.64 2.90 -8.70
N VAL A 38 -0.97 4.07 -9.24
CA VAL A 38 -0.85 4.39 -10.68
C VAL A 38 -0.10 5.70 -10.87
N GLN A 39 0.55 5.87 -12.01
CA GLN A 39 1.12 7.18 -12.35
C GLN A 39 0.00 8.13 -12.78
N ASN A 40 0.03 9.38 -12.31
CA ASN A 40 -0.83 10.46 -12.80
C ASN A 40 -2.33 10.14 -12.78
N ASN A 41 -2.84 9.47 -11.74
CA ASN A 41 -4.27 9.37 -11.46
C ASN A 41 -4.89 10.77 -11.46
N LYS A 42 -5.84 10.98 -12.38
CA LYS A 42 -6.56 12.24 -12.57
C LYS A 42 -7.98 12.21 -11.99
N SER A 43 -8.28 11.23 -11.14
CA SER A 43 -9.58 11.13 -10.49
C SER A 43 -9.87 12.41 -9.72
N LYS A 44 -11.10 12.94 -9.88
CA LYS A 44 -11.59 14.08 -9.10
C LYS A 44 -12.02 13.68 -7.69
N LYS A 45 -12.03 12.37 -7.41
CA LYS A 45 -12.38 11.81 -6.10
C LYS A 45 -11.12 11.68 -5.24
N GLN A 46 -11.34 11.55 -3.94
CA GLN A 46 -10.25 11.23 -3.02
C GLN A 46 -9.59 9.90 -3.40
N LEU A 47 -8.26 9.90 -3.45
CA LEU A 47 -7.44 8.73 -3.69
C LEU A 47 -7.28 7.98 -2.36
N ASP A 48 -8.11 6.97 -2.14
CA ASP A 48 -8.05 6.10 -0.95
C ASP A 48 -7.16 4.86 -1.18
N GLY A 49 -6.74 4.62 -2.41
CA GLY A 49 -5.89 3.51 -2.79
C GLY A 49 -6.59 2.15 -2.77
N LEU A 50 -7.91 2.07 -2.55
CA LEU A 50 -8.61 0.79 -2.37
C LEU A 50 -9.15 0.19 -3.67
N SER A 51 -8.90 0.85 -4.81
CA SER A 51 -9.25 0.40 -6.15
C SER A 51 -8.36 1.11 -7.19
N TRP A 52 -8.33 0.61 -8.43
CA TRP A 52 -7.61 1.28 -9.52
C TRP A 52 -8.17 2.70 -9.82
N ASP A 53 -9.50 2.91 -9.77
CA ASP A 53 -10.13 4.24 -9.98
C ASP A 53 -9.65 5.29 -8.96
N LYS A 54 -9.37 4.83 -7.73
CA LYS A 54 -8.94 5.66 -6.61
C LYS A 54 -7.50 5.38 -6.17
N ALA A 55 -6.69 4.79 -7.04
CA ALA A 55 -5.31 4.43 -6.75
C ALA A 55 -4.48 5.66 -6.37
N PHE A 56 -3.52 5.50 -5.46
CA PHE A 56 -2.58 6.55 -5.10
C PHE A 56 -1.67 6.92 -6.27
N ASN A 57 -1.18 8.16 -6.25
CA ASN A 57 -0.18 8.66 -7.21
C ASN A 57 1.27 8.43 -6.78
N SER A 58 1.48 8.00 -5.54
CA SER A 58 2.80 7.83 -4.94
C SER A 58 2.88 6.49 -4.23
N ILE A 59 3.98 5.75 -4.49
CA ILE A 59 4.29 4.52 -3.76
C ILE A 59 4.46 4.82 -2.26
N GLN A 60 5.08 5.94 -1.90
CA GLN A 60 5.29 6.32 -0.51
C GLN A 60 3.96 6.49 0.25
N GLN A 61 2.97 7.13 -0.38
CA GLN A 61 1.64 7.29 0.23
C GLN A 61 0.96 5.95 0.51
N ALA A 62 1.10 4.99 -0.41
CA ALA A 62 0.52 3.66 -0.25
C ALA A 62 1.22 2.89 0.88
N ILE A 63 2.56 2.96 0.96
CA ILE A 63 3.34 2.37 2.05
C ILE A 63 2.95 2.98 3.39
N ASP A 64 2.90 4.31 3.51
CA ASP A 64 2.53 5.00 4.74
C ASP A 64 1.11 4.62 5.21
N THR A 65 0.19 4.46 4.25
CA THR A 65 -1.19 4.04 4.54
C THR A 65 -1.23 2.59 5.02
N ALA A 66 -0.54 1.69 4.32
CA ALA A 66 -0.45 0.29 4.73
C ALA A 66 0.18 0.16 6.12
N ALA A 67 1.27 0.87 6.41
CA ALA A 67 1.92 0.85 7.72
C ALA A 67 0.96 1.33 8.83
N LYS A 68 0.20 2.41 8.60
CA LYS A 68 -0.81 2.90 9.55
C LYS A 68 -1.96 1.91 9.77
N SER A 69 -2.26 1.11 8.76
CA SER A 69 -3.31 0.09 8.81
C SER A 69 -2.83 -1.27 9.32
N GLY A 70 -1.61 -1.37 9.85
CA GLY A 70 -1.06 -2.62 10.41
C GLY A 70 -0.41 -3.54 9.37
N GLY A 71 -0.12 -3.03 8.18
CA GLY A 71 0.45 -3.75 7.06
C GLY A 71 -0.50 -3.85 5.85
N GLY A 72 0.00 -4.45 4.79
CA GLY A 72 -0.75 -4.66 3.55
C GLY A 72 0.13 -4.88 2.33
N GLN A 73 -0.52 -5.14 1.21
CA GLN A 73 0.11 -5.30 -0.10
C GLN A 73 0.01 -4.01 -0.89
N ILE A 74 1.06 -3.69 -1.64
CA ILE A 74 1.08 -2.54 -2.56
C ILE A 74 1.12 -3.06 -3.99
N TRP A 75 0.07 -2.81 -4.75
CA TRP A 75 -0.06 -3.21 -6.15
C TRP A 75 0.17 -2.01 -7.05
N VAL A 76 1.15 -2.10 -7.93
CA VAL A 76 1.63 -0.96 -8.72
C VAL A 76 1.37 -1.24 -10.20
N ALA A 77 0.73 -0.29 -10.89
CA ALA A 77 0.61 -0.38 -12.34
C ALA A 77 1.98 -0.32 -13.01
N LYS A 78 2.09 -0.84 -14.23
CA LYS A 78 3.33 -0.74 -15.00
C LYS A 78 3.70 0.73 -15.20
N GLY A 79 4.93 1.09 -14.86
CA GLY A 79 5.45 2.44 -15.02
C GLY A 79 6.82 2.61 -14.35
N THR A 80 7.37 3.82 -14.46
CA THR A 80 8.63 4.19 -13.79
C THR A 80 8.32 5.05 -12.58
N TYR A 81 8.60 4.54 -11.39
CA TYR A 81 8.33 5.24 -10.14
C TYR A 81 9.64 5.65 -9.49
N TYR A 82 9.74 6.93 -9.15
CA TYR A 82 10.90 7.45 -8.45
C TYR A 82 10.59 7.52 -6.95
N PRO A 83 11.54 7.13 -6.09
CA PRO A 83 11.40 7.41 -4.67
C PRO A 83 11.28 8.92 -4.47
N SER A 84 10.42 9.33 -3.55
CA SER A 84 10.42 10.71 -3.09
C SER A 84 11.77 10.98 -2.43
N ILE A 85 12.59 11.82 -3.05
CA ILE A 85 13.73 12.39 -2.36
C ILE A 85 13.18 13.32 -1.29
N ASP A 86 13.12 12.84 -0.05
CA ASP A 86 12.98 13.72 1.09
C ASP A 86 14.23 14.59 1.12
N LYS A 87 14.20 15.71 0.40
CA LYS A 87 15.16 16.78 0.61
C LYS A 87 14.81 17.38 1.96
N LYS A 88 15.22 16.70 3.04
CA LYS A 88 15.34 17.29 4.37
C LYS A 88 16.40 18.39 4.24
N ILE A 89 16.00 19.55 3.73
CA ILE A 89 16.79 20.75 3.91
C ILE A 89 16.75 20.99 5.43
N PRO A 90 17.91 20.98 6.12
CA PRO A 90 17.93 21.35 7.52
C PRO A 90 17.27 22.72 7.66
N LYS A 91 16.26 22.84 8.53
CA LYS A 91 15.65 24.14 8.85
C LYS A 91 16.79 25.09 9.25
N GLY A 92 17.10 26.06 8.39
CA GLY A 92 18.15 27.05 8.65
C GLY A 92 19.15 27.29 7.53
N VAL A 93 19.22 26.43 6.49
CA VAL A 93 20.11 26.72 5.35
C VAL A 93 19.42 27.70 4.40
N LYS A 94 19.80 28.98 4.48
CA LYS A 94 19.53 29.98 3.44
C LYS A 94 20.69 29.96 2.45
N LEU A 95 20.37 29.86 1.15
CA LEU A 95 21.29 30.15 0.05
C LEU A 95 21.42 31.66 -0.13
#